data_AF-A0AAV2QPQ9-F1
#
_entry.id   AF-A0AAV2QPQ9-F1
#
_cell.length_a   1.000
_cell.length_b   1.000
_cell.length_c   1.000
_cell.angle_alpha   90.00
_cell.angle_beta   90.00
_cell.angle_gamma   90.00
#
_symmetry.space_group_name_H-M   'P 1'
#
loop_
_entity.id
_entity.type
_entity.pdbx_description
1 polymer ?
#
loop_
_entity_poly.entity_id
_entity_poly.type
_entity_poly.pdbx_seq_one_letter_code
_entity_poly.pdbx_strand_id
1 'polypeptide(L)'
;MDTDIYDFIFPMTFRTLHLSSVGDLVGELIPNIRTTMSNMDIRKCITDPSLNILFLCDGFDEKNDNSKKLFNEICELTKKFKQIKVLVSSRPESVTDLYDENEKGSKLNIDHLKIKGIHEHKRKDFLKQYHDELVASGVSKASTMDLLKFYDSCSARHKDLYRLPINLVILSWLWGQDQQLVKTIKSPAGLYTAI
;
A
#
# COMPACT_ATOMS: atom_id res chain seq x y z
N MET A 1 14.16 3.39 0.10
CA MET A 1 14.03 4.62 0.90
C MET A 1 14.62 4.26 2.25
N ASP A 2 15.75 4.83 2.61
CA ASP A 2 16.19 4.78 4.01
C ASP A 2 15.18 5.63 4.79
N THR A 3 14.44 5.00 5.69
CA THR A 3 13.48 5.69 6.55
C THR A 3 14.16 6.52 7.63
N ASP A 4 15.46 6.28 7.86
CA ASP A 4 16.30 6.95 8.85
C ASP A 4 16.54 8.45 8.54
N ILE A 5 16.02 8.95 7.40
CA ILE A 5 16.05 10.36 7.04
C ILE A 5 14.82 11.14 7.53
N TYR A 6 13.79 10.47 8.03
CA TYR A 6 12.55 11.11 8.48
C TYR A 6 12.41 11.01 10.00
N ASP A 7 12.19 12.15 10.65
CA ASP A 7 11.94 12.22 12.08
C ASP A 7 10.53 11.69 12.42
N PHE A 8 9.55 11.94 11.53
CA PHE A 8 8.19 11.45 11.69
C PHE A 8 7.57 10.96 10.37
N ILE A 9 6.81 9.88 10.49
CA ILE A 9 6.01 9.30 9.42
C ILE A 9 4.56 9.25 9.86
N PHE A 10 3.67 9.92 9.12
CA PHE A 10 2.24 9.99 9.43
C PHE A 10 1.42 9.23 8.38
N PRO A 11 0.93 8.02 8.68
CA PRO A 11 0.06 7.28 7.78
C PRO A 11 -1.39 7.78 7.81
N MET A 12 -2.05 7.78 6.66
CA MET A 12 -3.48 7.99 6.51
C MET A 12 -4.06 7.09 5.40
N THR A 13 -5.27 6.59 5.60
CA THR A 13 -6.03 5.79 4.62
C THR A 13 -7.24 6.57 4.14
N PHE A 14 -7.32 6.91 2.85
CA PHE A 14 -8.36 7.77 2.28
C PHE A 14 -9.79 7.27 2.55
N ARG A 15 -10.01 5.96 2.42
CA ARG A 15 -11.35 5.33 2.49
C ARG A 15 -12.11 5.58 3.78
N THR A 16 -11.45 5.42 4.93
CA THR A 16 -12.07 5.42 6.26
C THR A 16 -11.84 6.71 7.03
N LEU A 17 -11.10 7.65 6.45
CA LEU A 17 -10.69 8.84 7.16
C LEU A 17 -11.88 9.79 7.36
N HIS A 18 -12.19 10.05 8.62
CA HIS A 18 -13.20 11.01 9.05
C HIS A 18 -12.58 12.36 9.45
N LEU A 19 -11.25 12.43 9.49
CA LEU A 19 -10.48 13.62 9.83
C LEU A 19 -10.31 14.55 8.63
N SER A 20 -10.30 15.85 8.88
CA SER A 20 -10.20 16.88 7.84
C SER A 20 -9.02 17.83 8.01
N SER A 21 -8.18 17.66 9.05
CA SER A 21 -7.03 18.52 9.31
C SER A 21 -5.79 17.76 9.79
N VAL A 22 -4.60 18.30 9.52
CA VAL A 22 -3.33 17.65 9.90
C VAL A 22 -3.19 17.56 11.42
N GLY A 23 -3.67 18.57 12.15
CA GLY A 23 -3.69 18.55 13.61
C GLY A 23 -4.54 17.38 14.14
N ASP A 24 -5.67 17.11 13.48
CA ASP A 24 -6.51 15.98 13.86
C ASP A 24 -5.88 14.63 13.54
N LEU A 25 -5.21 14.52 12.39
CA LEU A 25 -4.45 13.31 12.03
C LEU A 25 -3.37 13.00 13.07
N VAL A 26 -2.51 13.97 13.38
CA VAL A 26 -1.46 13.77 14.36
C VAL A 26 -2.03 13.52 15.75
N GLY A 27 -3.13 14.19 16.10
CA GLY A 27 -3.83 13.95 17.35
C GLY A 27 -4.48 12.57 17.46
N GLU A 28 -4.86 11.93 16.35
CA GLU A 28 -5.35 10.55 16.33
C GLU A 28 -4.19 9.55 16.41
N LEU A 29 -3.10 9.80 15.68
CA LEU A 29 -1.91 8.94 15.66
C LEU A 29 -1.09 9.00 16.96
N ILE A 30 -1.13 10.14 17.66
CA ILE A 30 -0.43 10.37 18.93
C ILE A 30 -1.44 10.90 19.97
N PRO A 31 -2.29 10.04 20.56
CA PRO A 31 -3.43 10.48 21.37
C PRO A 31 -3.09 11.44 22.52
N ASN A 32 -1.94 11.23 23.16
CA ASN A 32 -1.50 12.06 24.28
C ASN A 32 -1.26 13.52 23.88
N ILE A 33 -0.93 13.78 22.61
CA ILE A 33 -0.62 15.14 22.14
C ILE A 33 -1.83 16.08 22.23
N ARG A 34 -3.06 15.55 22.09
CA ARG A 34 -4.29 16.36 22.17
C ARG A 34 -4.53 16.91 23.58
N THR A 35 -3.97 16.27 24.60
CA THR A 35 -4.09 16.72 25.99
C THR A 35 -3.07 17.79 26.35
N THR A 36 -1.96 17.86 25.64
CA THR A 36 -0.82 18.73 25.95
C THR A 36 -0.63 19.87 24.96
N MET A 37 -1.14 19.75 23.74
CA MET A 37 -0.89 20.68 22.64
C MET A 37 -2.19 21.01 21.91
N SER A 38 -2.34 22.29 21.55
CA SER A 38 -3.42 22.70 20.65
C SER A 38 -3.12 22.26 19.21
N ASN A 39 -4.14 22.23 18.35
CA ASN A 39 -3.95 22.01 16.91
C ASN A 39 -2.98 23.04 16.28
N MET A 40 -2.88 24.24 16.84
CA MET A 40 -1.92 25.25 16.39
C MET A 40 -0.49 24.86 16.76
N ASP A 41 -0.26 24.32 17.95
CA ASP A 41 1.07 23.90 18.40
C ASP A 41 1.55 22.67 17.61
N ILE A 42 0.64 21.72 17.36
CA ILE A 42 0.91 20.56 16.51
C ILE A 42 1.35 21.02 15.10
N ARG A 43 0.61 21.97 14.50
CA ARG A 43 0.98 22.54 13.20
C ARG A 43 2.36 23.18 13.23
N LYS A 44 2.69 23.96 14.27
CA LYS A 44 4.01 24.59 14.41
C LYS A 44 5.12 23.55 14.40
N CYS A 45 4.96 22.46 15.15
CA CYS A 45 5.94 21.36 15.18
C CYS A 45 6.09 20.70 13.81
N ILE A 46 4.99 20.40 13.12
CA ILE A 46 5.06 19.77 11.78
C ILE A 46 5.74 20.68 10.75
N THR A 47 5.61 21.99 10.91
CA THR A 47 6.25 22.97 10.03
C THR A 47 7.66 23.36 10.45
N ASP A 48 8.20 22.78 11.54
CA ASP A 48 9.56 23.05 11.99
C ASP A 48 10.56 22.64 10.89
N PRO A 49 11.43 23.56 10.43
CA PRO A 49 12.39 23.26 9.37
C PRO A 49 13.48 22.26 9.77
N SER A 50 13.65 21.98 11.07
CA SER A 50 14.60 20.99 11.58
C SER A 50 14.09 19.55 11.50
N LEU A 51 12.79 19.34 11.25
CA LEU A 51 12.17 18.01 11.21
C LEU A 51 11.84 17.58 9.79
N ASN A 52 12.30 16.41 9.38
CA ASN A 52 11.93 15.78 8.11
C ASN A 52 10.67 14.94 8.31
N ILE A 53 9.61 15.27 7.57
CA ILE A 53 8.28 14.66 7.75
C ILE A 53 7.86 13.92 6.47
N LEU A 54 7.33 12.72 6.62
CA LEU A 54 6.72 11.97 5.52
C LEU A 54 5.25 11.66 5.83
N PHE A 55 4.35 12.07 4.93
CA PHE A 55 2.96 11.59 4.93
C PHE A 55 2.82 10.39 3.99
N LEU A 56 2.29 9.29 4.50
CA LEU A 56 1.93 8.10 3.72
C LEU A 56 0.42 8.11 3.50
N CYS A 57 -0.02 8.39 2.28
CA CYS A 57 -1.44 8.50 1.96
C CYS A 57 -1.87 7.31 1.09
N ASP A 58 -2.65 6.39 1.66
CA ASP A 58 -3.02 5.13 1.02
C ASP A 58 -4.45 5.18 0.44
N GLY A 59 -4.56 4.81 -0.85
CA GLY A 59 -5.83 4.62 -1.56
C GLY A 59 -6.48 5.90 -2.07
N PHE A 60 -5.76 6.76 -2.78
CA PHE A 60 -6.30 8.03 -3.31
C PHE A 60 -7.57 7.87 -4.17
N ASP A 61 -7.72 6.73 -4.85
CA ASP A 61 -8.93 6.35 -5.59
C ASP A 61 -10.17 6.19 -4.69
N GLU A 62 -9.97 5.95 -3.39
CA GLU A 62 -11.02 5.74 -2.39
C GLU A 62 -11.31 7.00 -1.56
N LYS A 63 -10.91 8.19 -2.06
CA LYS A 63 -11.09 9.47 -1.35
C LYS A 63 -12.55 9.83 -1.08
N ASN A 64 -12.79 10.33 0.12
CA ASN A 64 -14.01 11.02 0.54
C ASN A 64 -13.74 12.52 0.80
N ASP A 65 -14.78 13.30 1.07
CA ASP A 65 -14.67 14.76 1.27
C ASP A 65 -13.70 15.17 2.39
N ASN A 66 -13.64 14.41 3.49
CA ASN A 66 -12.76 14.70 4.62
C ASN A 66 -11.30 14.41 4.27
N SER A 67 -11.05 13.23 3.71
CA SER A 67 -9.72 12.83 3.25
C SER A 67 -9.17 13.76 2.16
N LYS A 68 -10.03 14.27 1.27
CA LYS A 68 -9.66 15.27 0.25
C LYS A 68 -9.25 16.60 0.88
N LYS A 69 -9.99 17.09 1.88
CA LYS A 69 -9.62 18.31 2.63
C LYS A 69 -8.28 18.16 3.32
N LEU A 70 -8.07 17.05 4.02
CA LEU A 70 -6.80 16.77 4.69
C LEU A 70 -5.65 16.70 3.67
N PHE A 71 -5.84 15.96 2.58
CA PHE A 71 -4.81 15.79 1.56
C PHE A 71 -4.42 17.13 0.92
N ASN A 72 -5.41 17.98 0.60
CA ASN A 72 -5.16 19.33 0.10
C ASN A 72 -4.36 20.17 1.11
N GLU A 73 -4.70 20.08 2.39
CA GLU A 73 -3.93 20.76 3.44
C GLU A 73 -2.46 20.30 3.48
N ILE A 74 -2.23 18.98 3.40
CA ILE A 74 -0.88 18.40 3.33
C ILE A 74 -0.13 18.91 2.09
N CYS A 75 -0.81 18.99 0.94
CA CYS A 75 -0.23 19.52 -0.30
C CYS A 75 0.13 21.02 -0.19
N GLU A 76 -0.68 21.82 0.52
CA GLU A 76 -0.33 23.21 0.79
C GLU A 76 0.88 23.34 1.73
N LEU A 77 1.04 22.41 2.67
CA LEU A 77 2.22 22.37 3.53
C LEU A 77 3.48 22.02 2.74
N THR A 78 3.43 21.02 1.85
CA THR A 78 4.61 20.58 1.08
C THR A 78 5.10 21.64 0.09
N LYS A 79 4.21 22.51 -0.41
CA LYS A 79 4.60 23.69 -1.19
C LYS A 79 5.43 24.68 -0.38
N LYS A 80 5.07 24.89 0.88
CA LYS A 80 5.68 25.89 1.77
C LYS A 80 6.95 25.36 2.43
N PHE A 81 6.98 24.06 2.72
CA PHE A 81 7.97 23.43 3.59
C PHE A 81 8.62 22.24 2.87
N LYS A 82 9.86 22.43 2.40
CA LYS A 82 10.57 21.46 1.56
C LYS A 82 10.89 20.14 2.28
N GLN A 83 10.97 20.17 3.61
CA GLN A 83 11.23 19.03 4.48
C GLN A 83 10.04 18.10 4.63
N ILE A 84 8.85 18.52 4.18
CA ILE A 84 7.65 17.70 4.18
C ILE A 84 7.53 17.00 2.82
N LYS A 85 7.42 15.67 2.85
CA LYS A 85 7.22 14.80 1.70
C LYS A 85 5.91 14.04 1.80
N VAL A 86 5.39 13.61 0.66
CA VAL A 86 4.17 12.81 0.57
C VAL A 86 4.42 11.64 -0.35
N LEU A 87 4.04 10.45 0.08
CA LEU A 87 3.94 9.28 -0.77
C LEU A 87 2.46 8.88 -0.86
N VAL A 88 1.93 8.85 -2.06
CA VAL A 88 0.52 8.54 -2.33
C VAL A 88 0.42 7.22 -3.08
N SER A 89 -0.41 6.30 -2.60
CA SER A 89 -0.82 5.13 -3.36
C SER A 89 -2.17 5.40 -4.05
N SER A 90 -2.34 4.87 -5.26
CA SER A 90 -3.57 4.99 -6.02
C SER A 90 -3.67 3.82 -7.00
N ARG A 91 -4.89 3.44 -7.35
CA ARG A 91 -5.10 2.66 -8.57
C ARG A 91 -4.76 3.47 -9.83
N PRO A 92 -4.35 2.80 -10.93
CA PRO A 92 -3.94 3.47 -12.17
C PRO A 92 -5.00 4.40 -12.77
N GLU A 93 -6.28 4.04 -12.65
CA GLU A 93 -7.41 4.81 -13.19
C GLU A 93 -7.58 6.20 -12.56
N SER A 94 -7.17 6.37 -11.30
CA SER A 94 -7.34 7.63 -10.56
C SER A 94 -6.07 8.49 -10.54
N VAL A 95 -5.01 8.07 -11.23
CA VAL A 95 -3.78 8.86 -11.34
C VAL A 95 -4.02 10.17 -12.10
N THR A 96 -4.87 10.17 -13.13
CA THR A 96 -5.23 11.38 -13.87
C THR A 96 -5.91 12.39 -12.95
N ASP A 97 -6.83 11.96 -12.08
CA ASP A 97 -7.48 12.83 -11.11
C ASP A 97 -6.46 13.50 -10.17
N LEU A 98 -5.41 12.77 -9.76
CA LEU A 98 -4.35 13.32 -8.93
C LEU A 98 -3.57 14.41 -9.67
N TYR A 99 -3.23 14.20 -10.94
CA TYR A 99 -2.57 15.21 -11.76
C TYR A 99 -3.45 16.43 -11.99
N ASP A 100 -4.74 16.23 -12.29
CA ASP A 100 -5.70 17.32 -12.49
C ASP A 100 -5.89 18.16 -11.21
N GLU A 101 -6.02 17.51 -10.05
CA GLU A 101 -6.11 18.19 -8.75
C GLU A 101 -4.81 18.94 -8.44
N ASN A 102 -3.66 18.36 -8.81
CA ASN A 102 -2.37 19.01 -8.69
C ASN A 102 -2.25 20.24 -9.60
N GLU A 103 -2.64 20.15 -10.87
CA GLU A 103 -2.55 21.28 -11.81
C GLU A 103 -3.45 22.46 -11.42
N LYS A 104 -4.65 22.17 -10.92
CA LYS A 104 -5.63 23.19 -10.53
C LYS A 104 -5.30 23.91 -9.23
N GLY A 105 -4.47 23.33 -8.36
CA GLY A 105 -4.15 23.93 -7.06
C GLY A 105 -2.71 23.74 -6.64
N SER A 106 -2.26 22.49 -6.56
CA SER A 106 -1.08 22.14 -5.78
C SER A 106 0.27 22.37 -6.46
N LYS A 107 0.35 22.27 -7.80
CA LYS A 107 1.56 22.40 -8.63
C LYS A 107 2.80 21.72 -8.03
N LEU A 108 2.61 20.57 -7.38
CA LEU A 108 3.67 19.76 -6.80
C LEU A 108 4.51 19.12 -7.89
N ASN A 109 5.80 18.92 -7.59
CA ASN A 109 6.63 18.04 -8.37
C ASN A 109 6.28 16.59 -8.03
N ILE A 110 5.75 15.84 -9.00
CA ILE A 110 5.27 14.47 -8.80
C ILE A 110 6.20 13.50 -9.49
N ASP A 111 6.88 12.67 -8.71
CA ASP A 111 7.57 11.48 -9.19
C ASP A 111 6.62 10.28 -9.19
N HIS A 112 6.35 9.72 -10.37
CA HIS A 112 5.42 8.60 -10.51
C HIS A 112 6.16 7.26 -10.54
N LEU A 113 5.86 6.43 -9.56
CA LEU A 113 6.32 5.05 -9.46
C LEU A 113 5.19 4.06 -9.77
N LYS A 114 5.42 3.12 -10.71
CA LYS A 114 4.45 2.09 -11.06
C LYS A 114 4.87 0.72 -10.54
N ILE A 115 4.05 0.14 -9.66
CA ILE A 115 4.22 -1.24 -9.19
C ILE A 115 3.72 -2.21 -10.26
N LYS A 116 4.64 -3.00 -10.84
CA LYS A 116 4.32 -3.98 -11.90
C LYS A 116 4.03 -5.40 -11.38
N GLY A 117 4.27 -5.66 -10.10
CA GLY A 117 4.20 -6.97 -9.46
C GLY A 117 5.58 -7.55 -9.15
N ILE A 118 5.63 -8.84 -8.83
CA ILE A 118 6.86 -9.54 -8.46
C ILE A 118 7.60 -10.01 -9.72
N HIS A 119 8.89 -9.70 -9.81
CA HIS A 119 9.77 -10.19 -10.87
C HIS A 119 9.77 -11.73 -10.89
N GLU A 120 9.75 -12.33 -12.09
CA GLU A 120 9.60 -13.78 -12.28
C GLU A 120 10.55 -14.60 -11.41
N HIS A 121 11.84 -14.24 -11.37
CA HIS A 121 12.85 -14.94 -10.57
C HIS A 121 12.62 -14.88 -9.06
N LYS A 122 11.83 -13.92 -8.55
CA LYS A 122 11.50 -13.80 -7.11
C LYS A 122 10.16 -14.45 -6.73
N ARG A 123 9.34 -14.87 -7.72
CA ARG A 123 8.00 -15.41 -7.45
C ARG A 123 8.05 -16.73 -6.68
N LYS A 124 9.03 -17.59 -7.00
CA LYS A 124 9.21 -18.87 -6.29
C LYS A 124 9.64 -18.67 -4.84
N ASP A 125 10.56 -17.74 -4.59
CA ASP A 125 11.01 -17.43 -3.23
C ASP A 125 9.86 -16.90 -2.39
N PHE A 126 9.04 -16.01 -2.97
CA PHE A 126 7.81 -15.54 -2.34
C PHE A 126 6.85 -16.69 -2.00
N LEU A 127 6.55 -17.59 -2.96
CA LEU A 127 5.68 -18.75 -2.73
C LEU A 127 6.23 -19.65 -1.63
N LYS A 128 7.54 -19.93 -1.66
CA LYS A 128 8.19 -20.76 -0.66
C LYS A 128 8.02 -20.14 0.73
N GLN A 129 8.42 -18.87 0.89
CA GLN A 129 8.38 -18.19 2.17
C GLN A 129 6.94 -18.11 2.72
N TYR A 130 5.98 -17.71 1.88
CA TYR A 130 4.60 -17.55 2.32
C TYR A 130 3.94 -18.90 2.64
N HIS A 131 4.13 -19.92 1.80
CA HIS A 131 3.53 -21.23 2.04
C HIS A 131 4.18 -21.97 3.22
N ASP A 132 5.48 -21.83 3.44
CA ASP A 132 6.16 -22.37 4.63
C ASP A 132 5.53 -21.80 5.92
N GLU A 133 5.16 -20.52 5.93
CA GLU A 133 4.45 -19.90 7.06
C GLU A 133 3.03 -20.47 7.23
N LEU A 134 2.31 -20.75 6.14
CA LEU A 134 1.00 -21.42 6.20
C LEU A 134 1.10 -22.84 6.79
N VAL A 135 2.20 -23.55 6.50
CA VAL A 135 2.46 -24.88 7.07
C VAL A 135 2.83 -24.76 8.55
N ALA A 136 3.72 -23.82 8.90
CA ALA A 136 4.15 -23.60 10.27
C ALA A 136 3.00 -23.19 11.19
N SER A 137 2.06 -22.39 10.69
CA SER A 137 0.84 -21.96 11.39
C SER A 137 -0.27 -23.02 11.40
N GLY A 138 -0.08 -24.17 10.75
CA GLY A 138 -1.07 -25.25 10.67
C GLY A 138 -2.26 -24.98 9.74
N VAL A 139 -2.23 -23.88 8.98
CA VAL A 139 -3.26 -23.53 7.99
C VAL A 139 -3.21 -24.46 6.78
N SER A 140 -2.01 -24.93 6.40
CA SER A 140 -1.79 -25.87 5.30
C SER A 140 -1.12 -27.14 5.81
N LYS A 141 -1.57 -28.30 5.30
CA LYS A 141 -0.86 -29.59 5.44
C LYS A 141 -0.16 -30.00 4.15
N ALA A 142 -0.29 -29.19 3.09
CA ALA A 142 0.29 -29.49 1.78
C ALA A 142 1.80 -29.26 1.79
N SER A 143 2.51 -29.94 0.88
CA SER A 143 3.96 -29.77 0.71
C SER A 143 4.27 -28.48 -0.06
N THR A 144 5.09 -27.60 0.52
CA THR A 144 5.64 -26.42 -0.18
C THR A 144 6.43 -26.84 -1.42
N MET A 145 7.18 -27.95 -1.35
CA MET A 145 7.96 -28.43 -2.49
C MET A 145 7.08 -28.83 -3.67
N ASP A 146 5.90 -29.39 -3.42
CA ASP A 146 4.98 -29.77 -4.49
C ASP A 146 4.27 -28.56 -5.10
N LEU A 147 4.01 -27.51 -4.31
CA LEU A 147 3.56 -26.21 -4.84
C LEU A 147 4.59 -25.62 -5.78
N LEU A 148 5.88 -25.63 -5.40
CA LEU A 148 6.95 -25.09 -6.24
C LEU A 148 7.12 -25.89 -7.54
N LYS A 149 7.01 -27.23 -7.48
CA LYS A 149 7.01 -28.08 -8.68
C LYS A 149 5.81 -27.80 -9.58
N PHE A 150 4.62 -27.65 -9.00
CA PHE A 150 3.43 -27.26 -9.76
C PHE A 150 3.66 -25.92 -10.46
N TYR A 151 4.14 -24.91 -9.72
CA TYR A 151 4.46 -23.60 -10.29
C TYR A 151 5.47 -23.71 -11.43
N ASP A 152 6.52 -24.50 -11.28
CA ASP A 152 7.52 -24.71 -12.34
C ASP A 152 6.93 -25.35 -13.60
N SER A 153 5.99 -26.28 -13.43
CA SER A 153 5.29 -26.97 -14.53
C SER A 153 4.31 -26.07 -15.30
N CYS A 154 3.90 -24.94 -14.73
CA CYS A 154 3.03 -23.99 -15.41
C CYS A 154 3.70 -23.38 -16.65
N SER A 155 2.92 -23.23 -17.73
CA SER A 155 3.35 -22.47 -18.91
C SER A 155 3.68 -21.01 -18.53
N ALA A 156 4.53 -20.33 -19.32
CA ALA A 156 4.87 -18.92 -19.08
C ALA A 156 3.64 -18.01 -18.94
N ARG A 157 2.64 -18.21 -19.82
CA ARG A 157 1.36 -17.48 -19.76
C ARG A 157 0.62 -17.71 -18.44
N HIS A 158 0.66 -18.94 -17.93
CA HIS A 158 0.04 -19.27 -16.64
C HIS A 158 0.87 -18.71 -15.48
N LYS A 159 2.21 -18.74 -15.53
CA LYS A 159 3.07 -18.08 -14.53
C LYS A 159 2.82 -16.58 -14.42
N ASP A 160 2.41 -15.94 -15.52
CA ASP A 160 2.07 -14.52 -15.55
C ASP A 160 0.77 -14.16 -14.82
N LEU A 161 -0.14 -15.12 -14.63
CA LEU A 161 -1.28 -15.01 -13.70
C LEU A 161 -0.79 -14.61 -12.31
N TYR A 162 0.34 -15.15 -11.89
CA TYR A 162 0.91 -15.00 -10.57
C TYR A 162 1.98 -13.88 -10.51
N ARG A 163 1.91 -12.92 -11.43
CA ARG A 163 2.75 -11.72 -11.36
C ARG A 163 2.39 -10.84 -10.16
N LEU A 164 1.12 -10.78 -9.78
CA LEU A 164 0.67 -9.97 -8.65
C LEU A 164 0.86 -10.72 -7.33
N PRO A 165 1.37 -10.07 -6.27
CA PRO A 165 1.54 -10.70 -4.95
C PRO A 165 0.27 -11.38 -4.44
N ILE A 166 -0.89 -10.73 -4.57
CA ILE A 166 -2.17 -11.27 -4.10
C ILE A 166 -2.53 -12.61 -4.78
N ASN A 167 -2.21 -12.76 -6.07
CA ASN A 167 -2.48 -14.01 -6.79
C ASN A 167 -1.56 -15.15 -6.31
N LEU A 168 -0.33 -14.84 -5.91
CA LEU A 168 0.59 -15.83 -5.30
C LEU A 168 0.12 -16.24 -3.91
N VAL A 169 -0.41 -15.30 -3.13
CA VAL A 169 -1.04 -15.55 -1.83
C VAL A 169 -2.25 -16.48 -1.98
N ILE A 170 -3.16 -16.16 -2.89
CA ILE A 170 -4.36 -16.97 -3.15
C ILE A 170 -3.95 -18.37 -3.63
N LEU A 171 -2.99 -18.46 -4.57
CA LEU A 171 -2.45 -19.75 -5.01
C LEU A 171 -1.95 -20.59 -3.84
N SER A 172 -1.15 -20.01 -2.95
CA SER A 172 -0.58 -20.70 -1.79
C SER A 172 -1.65 -21.16 -0.81
N TRP A 173 -2.65 -20.30 -0.56
CA TRP A 173 -3.76 -20.62 0.31
C TRP A 173 -4.63 -21.75 -0.26
N LEU A 174 -5.05 -21.65 -1.52
CA LEU A 174 -5.82 -22.67 -2.21
C LEU A 174 -5.06 -24.00 -2.32
N TRP A 175 -3.74 -23.96 -2.50
CA TRP A 175 -2.92 -25.18 -2.51
C TRP A 175 -3.00 -25.96 -1.20
N GLY A 176 -3.11 -25.25 -0.07
CA GLY A 176 -3.32 -25.85 1.24
C GLY A 176 -4.72 -26.46 1.43
N GLN A 177 -5.73 -25.97 0.69
CA GLN A 177 -7.12 -26.42 0.79
C GLN A 177 -7.44 -27.54 -0.22
N ASP A 178 -7.20 -27.31 -1.52
CA ASP A 178 -7.52 -28.23 -2.61
C ASP A 178 -6.53 -28.09 -3.78
N GLN A 179 -5.55 -28.99 -3.82
CA GLN A 179 -4.54 -29.04 -4.89
C GLN A 179 -5.12 -29.42 -6.26
N GLN A 180 -6.25 -30.12 -6.32
CA GLN A 180 -6.86 -30.49 -7.60
C GLN A 180 -7.58 -29.30 -8.21
N LEU A 181 -8.31 -28.54 -7.38
CA LEU A 181 -8.93 -27.28 -7.80
C LEU A 181 -7.90 -26.34 -8.42
N VAL A 182 -6.76 -26.12 -7.75
CA VAL A 182 -5.69 -25.24 -8.23
C VAL A 182 -5.21 -25.63 -9.64
N LYS A 183 -5.07 -26.93 -9.93
CA LYS A 183 -4.63 -27.42 -11.24
C LYS A 183 -5.61 -27.11 -12.37
N THR A 184 -6.88 -26.83 -12.06
CA THR A 184 -7.90 -26.48 -13.06
C THR A 184 -7.96 -24.98 -13.37
N ILE A 185 -7.37 -24.13 -12.53
CA ILE A 185 -7.45 -22.66 -12.65
C ILE A 185 -6.58 -22.18 -13.81
N LYS A 186 -7.17 -21.46 -14.77
CA LYS A 186 -6.49 -20.95 -15.98
C LYS A 186 -6.53 -19.42 -16.14
N SER A 187 -7.16 -18.70 -15.21
CA SER A 187 -7.38 -17.25 -15.34
C SER A 187 -7.42 -16.55 -13.96
N PRO A 188 -7.24 -15.21 -13.92
CA PRO A 188 -7.44 -14.43 -12.70
C PRO A 188 -8.84 -14.61 -12.13
N ALA A 189 -9.87 -14.51 -12.97
CA ALA A 189 -11.25 -14.67 -12.52
C ALA A 189 -11.48 -16.03 -11.85
N GLY A 190 -10.98 -17.12 -12.45
CA GLY A 190 -11.09 -18.45 -11.87
C GLY A 190 -10.34 -18.59 -10.54
N LEU A 191 -9.26 -17.84 -10.35
CA LEU A 191 -8.54 -17.79 -9.08
C LEU A 191 -9.39 -17.14 -7.98
N TYR A 192 -10.07 -16.03 -8.29
CA TYR A 192 -10.93 -15.33 -7.33
C TYR A 192 -12.25 -16.04 -7.05
N THR A 193 -12.81 -16.80 -7.99
CA THR A 193 -14.02 -17.61 -7.77
C THR A 193 -13.75 -18.87 -6.93
N ALA A 194 -12.49 -19.27 -6.79
CA ALA A 194 -12.09 -20.45 -6.02
C ALA A 194 -11.92 -20.17 -4.51
N ILE A 195 -11.95 -18.90 -4.09
CA ILE A 195 -11.90 -18.45 -2.69
C ILE A 195 -13.32 -18.37 -2.15
#